data_AF-A0A8C3TF98-F1
#
_entry.id   AF-A0A8C3TF98-F1
#
_cell.length_a   1.000
_cell.length_b   1.000
_cell.length_c   1.000
_cell.angle_alpha   90.00
_cell.angle_beta   90.00
_cell.angle_gamma   90.00
#
_symmetry.space_group_name_H-M   'P 1'
#
loop_
_entity.id
_entity.type
_entity.pdbx_description
1 polymer ?
#
loop_
_entity_poly.entity_id
_entity_poly.type
_entity_poly.pdbx_seq_one_letter_code
_entity_poly.pdbx_strand_id
1 'polypeptide(L)'
;SGHVLGTPTLVNISGQLSPRLFRKLPPRVCVSLKNIVDEDFLCAGHIFLGFSKCGRYVLSYTSNSGDDDFSFYIYHLYWWEFNVHSKLKLVRQVRLFQDEEIYSDLYLTVCEWPSDSSKVIVFGFNTRSANGLLMNMMMMSDENHRDIYISMVAMPPLMYCPGCRDMALAHPGDPNAHCLQHGFMLHTKYQVVYPFPTFQPAFQLKKDQVVLLNTSYSLVACAVSVHTTEDSNFCQILYDRRNQPPSPHAGACDAGAVQCPAGAEERMERDGCPCRMAAAPSSAGRASQGPESPVKPMELSPAVAKAKEFVADIFRRAKEAKGPGTPADAPWEARPCSGPSGSYCRLHHGLSSPRGDRTPEGDQPPKDSPLAGPEMESQPAEPGYVNYTKLRYVLEPSDLSEPEDEYEDDKISLPFVVTDLRGRNLKPLKERAIFQGQYLTVEQLTLDFEYVINEVIRNDASWSRQFCSFSDYDIVILEVCPETNQVIINIGLLLLAFPSPDEEGQLRPKTYHTSLKVAWNLNTGTFITVSVGDLTEVKGQTSGSVWSSYRKSCVDMVMKWLVPESSGRYVNRMTNEALHKGKRLSPAGC
;
A
#
# COMPACT_ATOMS: atom_id res chain seq x y z
N SER A 1 -40.92 15.33 -5.52
CA SER A 1 -40.00 16.21 -6.27
C SER A 1 -39.77 17.46 -5.43
N GLY A 2 -38.57 17.65 -4.87
CA GLY A 2 -38.31 18.83 -4.05
C GLY A 2 -38.17 20.07 -4.93
N HIS A 3 -39.04 21.06 -4.77
CA HIS A 3 -38.92 22.34 -5.46
C HIS A 3 -37.68 23.07 -4.93
N VAL A 4 -36.86 23.66 -5.83
CA VAL A 4 -35.60 24.36 -5.47
C VAL A 4 -35.80 25.49 -4.44
N LEU A 5 -37.00 26.06 -4.35
CA LEU A 5 -37.36 27.10 -3.38
C LEU A 5 -37.88 26.55 -2.04
N GLY A 6 -38.34 25.28 -2.01
CA GLY A 6 -38.85 24.62 -0.80
C GLY A 6 -37.74 24.05 0.09
N THR A 7 -36.61 23.67 -0.48
CA THR A 7 -35.45 23.18 0.29
C THR A 7 -34.74 24.28 1.10
N PRO A 8 -34.45 25.49 0.57
CA PRO A 8 -33.87 26.58 1.35
C PRO A 8 -34.75 27.10 2.48
N THR A 9 -36.08 27.12 2.29
CA THR A 9 -37.03 27.47 3.36
C THR A 9 -37.00 26.43 4.48
N LEU A 10 -36.89 25.15 4.14
CA LEU A 10 -36.75 24.06 5.11
C LEU A 10 -35.39 24.10 5.83
N VAL A 11 -34.32 24.53 5.15
CA VAL A 11 -33.00 24.78 5.78
C VAL A 11 -33.09 25.93 6.80
N ASN A 12 -33.75 27.04 6.47
CA ASN A 12 -33.89 28.18 7.39
C ASN A 12 -34.68 27.82 8.66
N ILE A 13 -35.63 26.89 8.54
CA ILE A 13 -36.47 26.46 9.67
C ILE A 13 -35.79 25.34 10.49
N SER A 14 -35.10 24.40 9.83
CA SER A 14 -34.48 23.25 10.48
C SER A 14 -33.02 23.46 10.91
N GLY A 15 -32.35 24.49 10.38
CA GLY A 15 -30.92 24.71 10.54
C GLY A 15 -30.01 23.67 9.84
N GLN A 16 -30.58 22.69 9.12
CA GLN A 16 -29.79 21.60 8.52
C GLN A 16 -29.43 21.90 7.06
N LEU A 17 -28.24 22.46 6.83
CA LEU A 17 -27.67 22.62 5.49
C LEU A 17 -26.66 21.48 5.20
N SER A 18 -26.94 20.65 4.20
CA SER A 18 -26.07 19.52 3.82
C SER A 18 -26.14 19.26 2.32
N PRO A 19 -25.00 19.05 1.62
CA PRO A 19 -24.99 18.71 0.20
C PRO A 19 -25.83 17.48 -0.14
N ARG A 20 -25.94 16.52 0.79
CA ARG A 20 -26.77 15.31 0.61
C ARG A 20 -28.25 15.63 0.44
N LEU A 21 -28.75 16.72 1.02
CA LEU A 21 -30.14 17.18 0.87
C LEU A 21 -30.43 17.68 -0.55
N PHE A 22 -29.42 18.22 -1.25
CA PHE A 22 -29.56 18.80 -2.58
C PHE A 22 -29.21 17.82 -3.71
N ARG A 23 -28.79 16.58 -3.41
CA ARG A 23 -28.31 15.58 -4.38
C ARG A 23 -29.30 15.27 -5.51
N LYS A 24 -30.62 15.36 -5.26
CA LYS A 24 -31.67 15.08 -6.26
C LYS A 24 -31.97 16.25 -7.19
N LEU A 25 -31.37 17.41 -6.97
CA LEU A 25 -31.63 18.59 -7.78
C LEU A 25 -30.60 18.69 -8.93
N PRO A 26 -30.95 19.31 -10.06
CA PRO A 26 -30.01 19.49 -11.17
C PRO A 26 -28.79 20.34 -10.77
N PRO A 27 -27.70 20.29 -11.54
CA PRO A 27 -26.57 21.19 -11.37
C PRO A 27 -27.02 22.65 -11.32
N ARG A 28 -26.38 23.44 -10.46
CA ARG A 28 -26.70 24.88 -10.31
C ARG A 28 -26.20 25.69 -11.50
N VAL A 29 -25.03 25.33 -12.01
CA VAL A 29 -24.32 26.02 -13.09
C VAL A 29 -23.70 24.96 -14.00
N CYS A 30 -23.88 25.12 -15.30
CA CYS A 30 -23.22 24.31 -16.33
C CYS A 30 -22.44 25.26 -17.23
N VAL A 31 -21.15 24.98 -17.43
CA VAL A 31 -20.28 25.79 -18.27
C VAL A 31 -19.66 24.91 -19.35
N SER A 32 -19.77 25.34 -20.60
CA SER A 32 -19.13 24.67 -21.73
C SER A 32 -17.63 24.88 -21.66
N LEU A 33 -16.86 23.80 -21.78
CA LEU A 33 -15.39 23.85 -21.78
C LEU A 33 -14.86 24.82 -22.85
N LYS A 34 -15.48 24.84 -24.04
CA LYS A 34 -15.11 25.77 -25.14
C LYS A 34 -15.22 27.25 -24.74
N ASN A 35 -16.11 27.58 -23.80
CA ASN A 35 -16.32 28.97 -23.41
C ASN A 35 -15.23 29.43 -22.42
N ILE A 36 -14.65 28.51 -21.65
CA ILE A 36 -13.68 28.81 -20.59
C ILE A 36 -12.24 28.41 -20.92
N VAL A 37 -12.00 27.63 -21.96
CA VAL A 37 -10.64 27.33 -22.44
C VAL A 37 -10.29 28.29 -23.57
N ASP A 38 -9.02 28.70 -23.66
CA ASP A 38 -8.51 29.47 -24.79
C ASP A 38 -8.18 28.53 -25.97
N GLU A 39 -8.42 28.98 -27.20
CA GLU A 39 -8.28 28.14 -28.40
C GLU A 39 -6.87 27.57 -28.56
N ASP A 40 -5.84 28.33 -28.16
CA ASP A 40 -4.43 27.88 -28.20
C ASP A 40 -4.23 26.57 -27.42
N PHE A 41 -4.89 26.41 -26.27
CA PHE A 41 -4.82 25.19 -25.47
C PHE A 41 -5.69 24.05 -26.02
N LEU A 42 -6.75 24.37 -26.76
CA LEU A 42 -7.52 23.33 -27.46
C LEU A 42 -6.71 22.74 -28.61
N CYS A 43 -5.96 23.58 -29.32
CA CYS A 43 -5.04 23.15 -30.39
C CYS A 43 -3.81 22.41 -29.86
N ALA A 44 -3.35 22.70 -28.64
CA ALA A 44 -2.21 22.05 -28.00
C ALA A 44 -2.49 20.62 -27.48
N GLY A 45 -3.67 20.05 -27.74
CA GLY A 45 -3.96 18.64 -27.44
C GLY A 45 -4.26 18.33 -25.97
N HIS A 46 -4.75 19.30 -25.18
CA HIS A 46 -5.06 19.08 -23.77
C HIS A 46 -6.22 18.09 -23.55
N ILE A 47 -5.99 17.13 -22.67
CA ILE A 47 -6.94 16.12 -22.23
C ILE A 47 -7.39 16.47 -20.81
N PHE A 48 -8.57 17.09 -20.69
CA PHE A 48 -9.14 17.45 -19.40
C PHE A 48 -9.62 16.21 -18.64
N LEU A 49 -9.28 16.15 -17.35
CA LEU A 49 -9.46 14.99 -16.47
C LEU A 49 -10.64 15.18 -15.51
N GLY A 50 -10.72 16.33 -14.85
CA GLY A 50 -11.72 16.59 -13.83
C GLY A 50 -11.34 17.70 -12.86
N PHE A 51 -12.19 17.91 -11.86
CA PHE A 51 -11.95 18.87 -10.78
C PHE A 51 -11.17 18.22 -9.62
N SER A 52 -10.26 19.00 -9.05
CA SER A 52 -9.73 18.77 -7.70
C SER A 52 -10.85 18.73 -6.65
N LYS A 53 -10.64 18.03 -5.52
CA LYS A 53 -11.65 17.90 -4.45
C LYS A 53 -12.14 19.23 -3.90
N CYS A 54 -11.26 20.24 -3.85
CA CYS A 54 -11.60 21.59 -3.39
C CYS A 54 -12.42 22.41 -4.41
N GLY A 55 -12.55 21.92 -5.66
CA GLY A 55 -13.26 22.61 -6.75
C GLY A 55 -12.53 23.81 -7.35
N ARG A 56 -11.35 24.18 -6.81
CA ARG A 56 -10.57 25.34 -7.28
C ARG A 56 -9.84 25.08 -8.60
N TYR A 57 -9.34 23.87 -8.78
CA TYR A 57 -8.56 23.50 -9.96
C TYR A 57 -9.31 22.49 -10.83
N VAL A 58 -9.20 22.68 -12.14
CA VAL A 58 -9.44 21.65 -13.15
C VAL A 58 -8.08 21.15 -13.63
N LEU A 59 -7.91 19.83 -13.75
CA LEU A 59 -6.66 19.23 -14.21
C LEU A 59 -6.79 18.75 -15.66
N SER A 60 -5.70 18.87 -16.41
CA SER A 60 -5.56 18.25 -17.74
C SER A 60 -4.15 17.71 -17.93
N TYR A 61 -3.97 16.81 -18.89
CA TYR A 61 -2.64 16.37 -19.32
C TYR A 61 -2.49 16.49 -20.84
N THR A 62 -1.25 16.46 -21.33
CA THR A 62 -0.96 16.30 -22.76
C THR A 62 -0.11 15.04 -22.96
N SER A 63 -0.29 14.40 -24.12
CA SER A 63 0.52 13.27 -24.59
C SER A 63 1.16 13.73 -25.90
N ASN A 64 2.43 14.09 -25.85
CA ASN A 64 3.17 14.61 -26.99
C ASN A 64 4.13 13.53 -27.48
N SER A 65 3.97 13.06 -28.71
CA SER A 65 5.02 12.33 -29.43
C SER A 65 5.78 13.31 -30.32
N GLY A 66 7.09 13.17 -30.44
CA GLY A 66 7.84 13.84 -31.50
C GLY A 66 7.37 13.40 -32.90
N ASP A 67 7.77 14.16 -33.92
CA ASP A 67 7.42 13.89 -35.33
C ASP A 67 8.22 12.75 -35.96
N ASP A 68 9.28 12.26 -35.29
CA ASP A 68 10.15 11.19 -35.80
C ASP A 68 9.64 9.79 -35.46
N ASP A 69 9.90 8.81 -36.33
CA ASP A 69 9.49 7.40 -36.16
C ASP A 69 10.07 6.72 -34.87
N PHE A 70 11.07 7.34 -34.23
CA PHE A 70 11.68 6.90 -32.97
C PHE A 70 11.29 7.75 -31.76
N SER A 71 10.23 8.55 -31.88
CA SER A 71 9.85 9.49 -30.84
C SER A 71 9.24 8.79 -29.62
N PHE A 72 9.71 9.18 -28.45
CA PHE A 72 9.12 8.82 -27.16
C PHE A 72 7.98 9.77 -26.78
N TYR A 73 7.03 9.26 -26.01
CA TYR A 73 5.92 10.04 -25.46
C TYR A 73 6.39 10.86 -24.26
N ILE A 74 6.07 12.15 -24.29
CA ILE A 74 6.30 13.08 -23.17
C ILE A 74 4.95 13.51 -22.60
N TYR A 75 4.77 13.25 -21.31
CA TYR A 75 3.54 13.60 -20.60
C TYR A 75 3.74 14.85 -19.75
N HIS A 76 2.78 15.77 -19.84
CA HIS A 76 2.73 16.95 -18.97
C HIS A 76 1.40 17.01 -18.23
N LEU A 77 1.43 17.41 -16.97
CA LEU A 77 0.24 17.64 -16.14
C LEU A 77 0.07 19.13 -15.84
N TYR A 78 -1.18 19.60 -15.93
CA TYR A 78 -1.52 21.02 -15.85
C TYR A 78 -2.62 21.27 -14.80
N TRP A 79 -2.45 22.35 -14.04
CA TRP A 79 -3.46 22.89 -13.12
C TRP A 79 -4.03 24.17 -13.66
N TRP A 80 -5.36 24.20 -13.79
CA TRP A 80 -6.12 25.35 -14.28
C TRP A 80 -6.98 25.91 -13.15
N GLU A 81 -6.78 27.17 -12.77
CA GLU A 81 -7.68 27.85 -11.84
C GLU A 81 -9.05 28.04 -12.49
N PHE A 82 -10.08 27.51 -11.84
CA PHE A 82 -11.45 27.59 -12.29
C PHE A 82 -12.18 28.74 -11.60
N ASN A 83 -12.80 29.61 -12.41
CA ASN A 83 -13.62 30.69 -11.92
C ASN A 83 -14.92 30.83 -12.73
N VAL A 84 -15.74 29.77 -12.65
CA VAL A 84 -17.09 29.67 -13.21
C VAL A 84 -17.15 30.03 -14.70
N HIS A 85 -17.50 31.25 -15.06
CA HIS A 85 -17.65 31.71 -16.45
C HIS A 85 -16.38 32.35 -17.02
N SER A 86 -15.40 32.65 -16.17
CA SER A 86 -14.13 33.24 -16.61
C SER A 86 -13.26 32.19 -17.30
N LYS A 87 -12.35 32.64 -18.16
CA LYS A 87 -11.33 31.77 -18.76
C LYS A 87 -10.48 31.09 -17.68
N LEU A 88 -10.13 29.83 -17.94
CA LEU A 88 -9.21 29.04 -17.13
C LEU A 88 -7.84 29.70 -17.16
N LYS A 89 -7.20 29.84 -16.00
CA LYS A 89 -5.85 30.37 -15.89
C LYS A 89 -4.88 29.26 -15.55
N LEU A 90 -3.82 29.10 -16.35
CA LEU A 90 -2.77 28.14 -16.04
C LEU A 90 -2.04 28.56 -14.75
N VAL A 91 -1.99 27.66 -13.78
CA VAL A 91 -1.32 27.86 -12.49
C VAL A 91 -0.02 27.09 -12.39
N ARG A 92 0.01 25.87 -12.96
CA ARG A 92 1.16 24.99 -12.91
C ARG A 92 1.19 24.06 -14.11
N GLN A 93 2.39 23.83 -14.62
CA GLN A 93 2.72 22.82 -15.62
C GLN A 93 3.93 22.03 -15.10
N VAL A 94 3.87 20.71 -15.18
CA VAL A 94 4.98 19.82 -14.83
C VAL A 94 5.12 18.70 -15.85
N ARG A 95 6.35 18.21 -16.05
CA ARG A 95 6.62 17.00 -16.84
C ARG A 95 6.51 15.77 -15.94
N LEU A 96 5.73 14.78 -16.35
CA LEU A 96 5.59 13.51 -15.63
C LEU A 96 6.65 12.52 -16.09
N PHE A 97 6.96 11.55 -15.22
CA PHE A 97 7.88 10.43 -15.51
C PHE A 97 9.23 10.94 -16.06
N GLN A 98 9.87 11.82 -15.29
CA GLN A 98 11.14 12.42 -15.67
C GLN A 98 12.17 11.31 -15.95
N ASP A 99 12.99 11.52 -16.98
CA ASP A 99 14.06 10.61 -17.44
C ASP A 99 13.59 9.21 -17.90
N GLU A 100 12.28 9.02 -18.13
CA GLU A 100 11.74 7.80 -18.72
C GLU A 100 11.47 7.94 -20.23
N GLU A 101 11.93 6.94 -20.99
CA GLU A 101 11.63 6.79 -22.41
C GLU A 101 10.38 5.92 -22.59
N ILE A 102 9.25 6.57 -22.88
CA ILE A 102 7.96 5.89 -23.00
C ILE A 102 7.64 5.66 -24.47
N TYR A 103 7.57 4.38 -24.87
CA TYR A 103 7.42 4.00 -26.29
C TYR A 103 5.96 3.74 -26.72
N SER A 104 5.03 3.69 -25.78
CA SER A 104 3.62 3.46 -26.07
C SER A 104 2.73 4.40 -25.27
N ASP A 105 1.60 4.79 -25.85
CA ASP A 105 0.68 5.71 -25.19
C ASP A 105 0.11 5.10 -23.88
N LEU A 106 0.29 5.84 -22.78
CA LEU A 106 -0.11 5.46 -21.44
C LEU A 106 -1.57 5.80 -21.18
N TYR A 107 -2.24 4.88 -20.48
CA TYR A 107 -3.46 5.21 -19.79
C TYR A 107 -3.14 5.90 -18.47
N LEU A 108 -3.46 7.20 -18.38
CA LEU A 108 -3.22 8.00 -17.18
C LEU A 108 -4.45 8.08 -16.27
N THR A 109 -4.19 7.98 -14.96
CA THR A 109 -5.16 8.26 -13.90
C THR A 109 -4.51 9.14 -12.83
N VAL A 110 -5.10 10.31 -12.57
CA VAL A 110 -4.66 11.22 -11.49
C VAL A 110 -5.56 11.02 -10.28
N CYS A 111 -4.97 10.87 -9.10
CA CYS A 111 -5.69 10.67 -7.86
C CYS A 111 -5.32 11.70 -6.78
N GLU A 112 -6.30 12.04 -5.93
CA GLU A 112 -6.12 12.80 -4.70
C GLU A 112 -6.44 11.92 -3.49
N TRP A 113 -5.68 12.09 -2.42
CA TRP A 113 -5.87 11.36 -1.17
C TRP A 113 -7.18 11.76 -0.43
N PRO A 114 -7.61 10.95 0.55
CA PRO A 114 -8.78 11.20 1.39
C PRO A 114 -8.80 12.57 2.06
N SER A 115 -7.71 13.00 2.67
CA SER A 115 -7.66 14.27 3.43
C SER A 115 -6.42 15.09 3.10
N ASP A 116 -5.37 14.47 2.58
CA ASP A 116 -4.16 15.18 2.17
C ASP A 116 -4.34 15.85 0.79
N SER A 117 -4.38 17.17 0.80
CA SER A 117 -4.45 18.01 -0.40
C SER A 117 -3.11 18.65 -0.79
N SER A 118 -2.00 18.26 -0.14
CA SER A 118 -0.67 18.83 -0.41
C SER A 118 -0.03 18.27 -1.67
N LYS A 119 -0.53 17.15 -2.18
CA LYS A 119 0.04 16.41 -3.32
C LYS A 119 -1.03 15.61 -4.05
N VAL A 120 -0.72 15.27 -5.30
CA VAL A 120 -1.48 14.30 -6.12
C VAL A 120 -0.56 13.17 -6.54
N ILE A 121 -1.16 12.05 -6.95
CA ILE A 121 -0.44 10.91 -7.52
C ILE A 121 -1.00 10.58 -8.89
N VAL A 122 -0.12 10.28 -9.83
CA VAL A 122 -0.43 9.93 -11.21
C VAL A 122 0.04 8.52 -11.47
N PHE A 123 -0.88 7.66 -11.93
CA PHE A 123 -0.58 6.33 -12.43
C PHE A 123 -0.64 6.34 -13.95
N GLY A 124 0.40 5.82 -14.60
CA GLY A 124 0.44 5.55 -16.02
C GLY A 124 0.75 4.09 -16.29
N PHE A 125 -0.01 3.44 -17.16
CA PHE A 125 0.28 2.07 -17.58
C PHE A 125 -0.12 1.84 -19.03
N ASN A 126 0.61 0.96 -19.70
CA ASN A 126 0.35 0.64 -21.11
C ASN A 126 -0.98 -0.12 -21.22
N THR A 127 -1.85 0.32 -22.12
CA THR A 127 -2.95 -0.53 -22.60
C THR A 127 -2.45 -1.25 -23.84
N ARG A 128 -2.63 -2.57 -23.93
CA ARG A 128 -2.14 -3.42 -25.05
C ARG A 128 -2.72 -3.05 -26.44
N SER A 129 -3.28 -1.87 -26.63
CA SER A 129 -4.06 -1.51 -27.81
C SER A 129 -3.35 -0.47 -28.68
N ALA A 130 -2.10 -0.74 -29.09
CA ALA A 130 -1.50 -0.08 -30.25
C ALA A 130 -1.56 -1.07 -31.42
N ASN A 131 -2.63 -0.98 -32.20
CA ASN A 131 -2.81 -1.74 -33.44
C ASN A 131 -1.95 -1.06 -34.54
N GLY A 132 -0.64 -1.24 -34.48
CA GLY A 132 0.33 -0.72 -35.45
C GLY A 132 1.09 -1.89 -36.08
N LEU A 133 0.67 -2.32 -37.27
CA LEU A 133 1.23 -3.47 -38.00
C LEU A 133 2.75 -3.38 -38.28
N LEU A 134 3.38 -2.20 -38.11
CA LEU A 134 4.83 -2.01 -38.23
C LEU A 134 5.60 -2.22 -36.90
N MET A 135 5.00 -1.89 -35.75
CA MET A 135 5.67 -2.00 -34.44
C MET A 135 5.81 -3.44 -33.96
N ASN A 136 4.88 -4.32 -34.34
CA ASN A 136 4.89 -5.74 -33.93
C ASN A 136 6.13 -6.52 -34.43
N MET A 137 6.86 -6.01 -35.42
CA MET A 137 8.06 -6.67 -35.94
C MET A 137 9.38 -6.14 -35.34
N MET A 138 9.38 -4.94 -34.76
CA MET A 138 10.59 -4.27 -34.26
C MET A 138 10.60 -4.07 -32.74
N MET A 139 9.44 -4.17 -32.08
CA MET A 139 9.32 -4.16 -30.62
C MET A 139 8.46 -5.34 -30.16
N MET A 140 9.13 -6.45 -29.87
CA MET A 140 8.55 -7.51 -29.05
C MET A 140 8.32 -6.93 -27.65
N SER A 141 7.23 -6.17 -27.44
CA SER A 141 6.77 -5.90 -26.08
C SER A 141 6.56 -7.27 -25.46
N ASP A 142 7.37 -7.63 -24.47
CA ASP A 142 7.24 -8.92 -23.81
C ASP A 142 5.79 -9.03 -23.32
N GLU A 143 5.00 -9.88 -23.98
CA GLU A 143 3.57 -9.99 -23.67
C GLU A 143 3.36 -10.33 -22.18
N ASN A 144 4.38 -10.86 -21.51
CA ASN A 144 4.31 -11.26 -20.11
C ASN A 144 4.54 -10.12 -19.12
N HIS A 145 5.02 -8.96 -19.56
CA HIS A 145 5.33 -7.82 -18.69
C HIS A 145 4.46 -6.60 -19.02
N ARG A 146 4.26 -5.75 -18.01
CA ARG A 146 3.66 -4.43 -18.17
C ARG A 146 4.39 -3.43 -17.28
N ASP A 147 4.80 -2.33 -17.88
CA ASP A 147 5.36 -1.21 -17.13
C ASP A 147 4.26 -0.41 -16.43
N ILE A 148 4.49 -0.10 -15.17
CA ILE A 148 3.69 0.82 -14.36
C ILE A 148 4.57 2.01 -14.00
N TYR A 149 4.13 3.19 -14.39
CA TYR A 149 4.77 4.46 -14.12
C TYR A 149 3.98 5.22 -13.07
N ILE A 150 4.66 5.78 -12.08
CA ILE A 150 4.03 6.54 -11.00
C ILE A 150 4.76 7.85 -10.81
N SER A 151 3.99 8.94 -10.72
CA SER A 151 4.51 10.26 -10.36
C SER A 151 3.69 10.84 -9.23
N MET A 152 4.33 11.22 -8.12
CA MET A 152 3.74 12.02 -7.07
C MET A 152 4.18 13.47 -7.24
N VAL A 153 3.22 14.40 -7.21
CA VAL A 153 3.46 15.81 -7.54
C VAL A 153 2.90 16.70 -6.44
N ALA A 154 3.72 17.65 -5.96
CA ALA A 154 3.26 18.67 -5.02
C ALA A 154 2.15 19.54 -5.62
N MET A 155 1.12 19.86 -4.84
CA MET A 155 0.05 20.77 -5.23
C MET A 155 0.51 22.24 -5.20
N PRO A 156 -0.03 23.09 -6.08
CA PRO A 156 0.15 24.54 -5.96
C PRO A 156 -0.31 25.05 -4.58
N PRO A 157 0.36 26.06 -4.01
CA PRO A 157 -0.01 26.60 -2.71
C PRO A 157 -1.42 27.22 -2.78
N LEU A 158 -2.34 26.71 -1.94
CA LEU A 158 -3.71 27.21 -1.87
C LEU A 158 -3.78 28.62 -1.25
N MET A 159 -2.87 28.90 -0.33
CA MET A 159 -2.77 30.15 0.41
C MET A 159 -1.34 30.71 0.26
N TYR A 160 -1.16 31.95 0.69
CA TYR A 160 0.17 32.55 0.77
C TYR A 160 1.12 31.68 1.59
N CYS A 161 2.26 31.32 0.99
CA CYS A 161 3.31 30.51 1.62
C CYS A 161 4.59 31.34 1.77
N PRO A 162 5.06 31.62 3.01
CA PRO A 162 6.31 32.34 3.25
C PRO A 162 7.51 31.69 2.56
N GLY A 163 7.66 30.36 2.66
CA GLY A 163 8.76 29.64 2.01
C GLY A 163 8.76 29.78 0.48
N CYS A 164 7.58 29.79 -0.17
CA CYS A 164 7.51 30.04 -1.61
C CYS A 164 7.87 31.49 -1.96
N ARG A 165 7.50 32.45 -1.12
CA ARG A 165 7.91 33.85 -1.31
C ARG A 165 9.42 33.99 -1.20
N ASP A 166 10.03 33.36 -0.20
CA ASP A 166 11.48 33.43 0.00
C ASP A 166 12.22 32.82 -1.21
N MET A 167 11.73 31.70 -1.75
CA MET A 167 12.25 31.12 -2.98
C MET A 167 12.07 32.03 -4.21
N ALA A 168 10.91 32.68 -4.35
CA ALA A 168 10.68 33.64 -5.43
C ALA A 168 11.56 34.90 -5.32
N LEU A 169 11.93 35.31 -4.10
CA LEU A 169 12.87 36.41 -3.85
C LEU A 169 14.33 35.99 -4.13
N ALA A 170 14.70 34.75 -3.79
CA ALA A 170 16.02 34.19 -4.06
C ALA A 170 16.27 33.90 -5.55
N HIS A 171 15.21 33.60 -6.30
CA HIS A 171 15.26 33.34 -7.74
C HIS A 171 14.30 34.26 -8.54
N PRO A 172 14.60 35.57 -8.65
CA PRO A 172 13.74 36.50 -9.36
C PRO A 172 13.55 36.11 -10.82
N GLY A 173 12.30 36.14 -11.29
CA GLY A 173 11.94 35.84 -12.68
C GLY A 173 11.71 34.37 -12.99
N ASP A 174 11.92 33.47 -12.02
CA ASP A 174 11.56 32.06 -12.16
C ASP A 174 10.15 31.77 -11.62
N PRO A 175 9.15 31.48 -12.47
CA PRO A 175 7.81 31.14 -12.01
C PRO A 175 7.73 29.79 -11.30
N ASN A 176 8.73 28.92 -11.45
CA ASN A 176 8.77 27.57 -10.85
C ASN A 176 9.55 27.53 -9.53
N ALA A 177 10.02 28.67 -9.02
CA ALA A 177 10.73 28.77 -7.75
C ALA A 177 9.75 28.60 -6.56
N HIS A 178 9.69 27.39 -6.02
CA HIS A 178 8.81 27.04 -4.89
C HIS A 178 9.60 26.39 -3.75
N CYS A 179 9.06 26.47 -2.53
CA CYS A 179 9.61 25.71 -1.42
C CYS A 179 9.34 24.20 -1.60
N LEU A 180 10.05 23.37 -0.83
CA LEU A 180 9.98 21.90 -0.96
C LEU A 180 8.55 21.37 -0.87
N GLN A 181 7.79 21.83 0.13
CA GLN A 181 6.40 21.42 0.33
C GLN A 181 5.48 21.64 -0.88
N HIS A 182 5.73 22.67 -1.69
CA HIS A 182 4.90 23.04 -2.83
C HIS A 182 5.58 22.80 -4.17
N GLY A 183 6.78 22.20 -4.18
CA GLY A 183 7.69 22.23 -5.32
C GLY A 183 8.49 20.96 -5.55
N PHE A 184 8.05 19.81 -5.02
CA PHE A 184 8.70 18.51 -5.24
C PHE A 184 7.91 17.61 -6.19
N MET A 185 8.63 16.66 -6.78
CA MET A 185 8.11 15.55 -7.56
C MET A 185 8.86 14.27 -7.18
N LEU A 186 8.16 13.13 -7.22
CA LEU A 186 8.75 11.81 -7.05
C LEU A 186 8.27 10.91 -8.17
N HIS A 187 9.20 10.24 -8.84
CA HIS A 187 8.93 9.33 -9.95
C HIS A 187 9.41 7.92 -9.62
N THR A 188 8.64 6.91 -9.97
CA THR A 188 9.05 5.51 -9.87
C THR A 188 8.43 4.70 -11.01
N LYS A 189 9.12 3.63 -11.40
CA LYS A 189 8.70 2.68 -12.41
C LYS A 189 8.95 1.28 -11.91
N TYR A 190 8.02 0.39 -12.19
CA TYR A 190 8.21 -1.04 -11.96
C TYR A 190 7.45 -1.87 -12.99
N GLN A 191 7.88 -3.11 -13.14
CA GLN A 191 7.25 -4.07 -14.03
C GLN A 191 6.37 -5.03 -13.25
N VAL A 192 5.25 -5.41 -13.86
CA VAL A 192 4.34 -6.43 -13.34
C VAL A 192 4.17 -7.55 -14.35
N VAL A 193 3.96 -8.77 -13.84
CA VAL A 193 3.76 -9.98 -14.65
C VAL A 193 2.33 -10.49 -14.58
N TYR A 194 1.98 -11.40 -15.50
CA TYR A 194 0.71 -12.12 -15.46
C TYR A 194 0.61 -13.04 -14.22
N PRO A 195 -0.56 -13.11 -13.54
CA PRO A 195 -1.77 -12.33 -13.78
C PRO A 195 -1.57 -10.86 -13.35
N PHE A 196 -1.74 -9.93 -14.29
CA PHE A 196 -1.45 -8.51 -14.02
C PHE A 196 -2.29 -8.01 -12.84
N PRO A 197 -1.66 -7.43 -11.78
CA PRO A 197 -2.36 -6.96 -10.59
C PRO A 197 -3.53 -6.03 -10.89
N THR A 198 -4.57 -6.10 -10.06
CA THR A 198 -5.74 -5.22 -10.22
C THR A 198 -5.41 -3.80 -9.79
N PHE A 199 -5.86 -2.80 -10.56
CA PHE A 199 -5.78 -1.39 -10.17
C PHE A 199 -6.91 -1.05 -9.19
N GLN A 200 -6.57 -0.69 -7.95
CA GLN A 200 -7.51 -0.49 -6.84
C GLN A 200 -7.28 0.87 -6.12
N PRO A 201 -7.35 2.02 -6.81
CA PRO A 201 -6.92 3.31 -6.26
C PRO A 201 -7.65 3.71 -4.96
N ALA A 202 -8.93 3.32 -4.81
CA ALA A 202 -9.71 3.60 -3.60
C ALA A 202 -9.14 2.91 -2.34
N PHE A 203 -8.49 1.75 -2.49
CA PHE A 203 -7.81 1.06 -1.39
C PHE A 203 -6.33 1.44 -1.32
N GLN A 204 -5.65 1.50 -2.48
CA GLN A 204 -4.22 1.83 -2.56
C GLN A 204 -3.87 3.18 -1.93
N LEU A 205 -4.81 4.13 -1.93
CA LEU A 205 -4.63 5.49 -1.40
C LEU A 205 -5.49 5.78 -0.17
N LYS A 206 -6.10 4.77 0.45
CA LYS A 206 -7.05 4.95 1.57
C LYS A 206 -6.39 5.54 2.83
N LYS A 207 -5.08 5.39 2.97
CA LYS A 207 -4.28 6.04 4.01
C LYS A 207 -3.59 7.27 3.41
N ASP A 208 -3.83 8.44 4.01
CA ASP A 208 -3.21 9.70 3.59
C ASP A 208 -1.68 9.58 3.57
N GLN A 209 -1.07 10.19 2.54
CA GLN A 209 0.38 10.20 2.28
C GLN A 209 1.00 8.85 1.89
N VAL A 210 0.24 7.76 1.92
CA VAL A 210 0.72 6.41 1.60
C VAL A 210 0.08 5.93 0.29
N VAL A 211 0.87 5.21 -0.51
CA VAL A 211 0.39 4.41 -1.64
C VAL A 211 0.81 2.95 -1.47
N LEU A 212 -0.12 2.01 -1.68
CA LEU A 212 0.16 0.58 -1.73
C LEU A 212 0.37 0.14 -3.18
N LEU A 213 1.53 -0.43 -3.49
CA LEU A 213 1.95 -0.82 -4.84
C LEU A 213 2.14 -2.33 -4.89
N ASN A 214 1.31 -3.00 -5.67
CA ASN A 214 1.46 -4.43 -5.95
C ASN A 214 2.41 -4.59 -7.14
N THR A 215 3.58 -5.19 -6.90
CA THR A 215 4.66 -5.37 -7.88
C THR A 215 4.65 -6.76 -8.52
N SER A 216 3.51 -7.46 -8.45
CA SER A 216 3.35 -8.90 -8.69
C SER A 216 4.02 -9.79 -7.64
N TYR A 217 5.19 -9.45 -7.12
CA TYR A 217 5.95 -10.28 -6.16
C TYR A 217 5.86 -9.82 -4.71
N SER A 218 5.55 -8.53 -4.51
CA SER A 218 5.44 -7.93 -3.18
C SER A 218 4.37 -6.84 -3.14
N LEU A 219 3.95 -6.49 -1.93
CA LEU A 219 3.18 -5.27 -1.69
C LEU A 219 4.08 -4.25 -1.00
N VAL A 220 4.34 -3.13 -1.68
CA VAL A 220 5.15 -2.03 -1.15
C VAL A 220 4.23 -0.91 -0.68
N ALA A 221 4.30 -0.57 0.61
CA ALA A 221 3.72 0.66 1.13
C ALA A 221 4.78 1.77 1.02
N CYS A 222 4.51 2.77 0.19
CA CYS A 222 5.38 3.93 0.00
C CYS A 222 4.73 5.18 0.60
N ALA A 223 5.42 5.83 1.53
CA ALA A 223 4.98 7.07 2.16
C ALA A 223 5.90 8.24 1.83
N VAL A 224 5.31 9.40 1.50
CA VAL A 224 6.06 10.61 1.17
C VAL A 224 5.52 11.78 1.96
N SER A 225 6.40 12.45 2.69
CA SER A 225 6.05 13.59 3.55
C SER A 225 7.14 14.64 3.57
N VAL A 226 6.76 15.90 3.79
CA VAL A 226 7.68 17.04 3.92
C VAL A 226 7.59 17.55 5.35
N HIS A 227 8.74 17.77 5.97
CA HIS A 227 8.86 18.23 7.36
C HIS A 227 9.69 19.49 7.46
N THR A 228 9.46 20.26 8.51
CA THR A 228 10.35 21.34 8.95
C THR A 228 11.05 20.96 10.24
N THR A 229 12.24 21.49 10.47
CA THR A 229 13.03 21.18 11.69
C THR A 229 12.44 21.72 12.99
N GLU A 230 11.45 22.60 12.90
CA GLU A 230 10.68 23.10 14.04
C GLU A 230 9.56 22.12 14.44
N ASP A 231 9.18 21.19 13.55
CA ASP A 231 8.19 20.16 13.85
C ASP A 231 8.78 19.15 14.84
N SER A 232 8.45 19.32 16.12
CA SER A 232 8.96 18.49 17.23
C SER A 232 8.50 17.02 17.17
N ASN A 233 7.65 16.67 16.19
CA ASN A 233 7.16 15.32 15.98
C ASN A 233 7.97 14.65 14.86
N PHE A 234 8.86 13.76 15.26
CA PHE A 234 9.49 12.78 14.37
C PHE A 234 8.40 11.85 13.81
N CYS A 235 7.69 12.27 12.75
CA CYS A 235 6.56 11.54 12.19
C CYS A 235 7.04 10.49 11.19
N GLN A 236 7.56 9.38 11.71
CA GLN A 236 7.64 8.15 10.93
C GLN A 236 6.20 7.71 10.59
N ILE A 237 5.87 7.63 9.29
CA ILE A 237 4.52 7.28 8.82
C ILE A 237 4.36 5.76 8.76
N LEU A 238 5.44 5.06 8.38
CA LEU A 238 5.48 3.61 8.22
C LEU A 238 6.51 3.02 9.15
N TYR A 239 6.15 1.89 9.75
CA TYR A 239 6.96 1.14 10.69
C TYR A 239 7.28 1.96 11.96
N ASP A 240 7.24 1.36 13.14
CA ASP A 240 7.66 2.01 14.38
C ASP A 240 8.46 0.99 15.18
N ARG A 241 9.79 1.17 15.15
CA ARG A 241 10.73 0.30 15.86
C ARG A 241 10.47 0.24 17.37
N ARG A 242 9.78 1.24 17.96
CA ARG A 242 9.55 1.32 19.41
C ARG A 242 8.43 0.40 19.90
N ASN A 243 7.59 -0.12 19.00
CA ASN A 243 6.38 -0.87 19.34
C ASN A 243 6.46 -2.39 19.06
N GLN A 244 7.66 -2.98 19.01
CA GLN A 244 7.78 -4.44 18.89
C GLN A 244 7.26 -5.16 20.16
N PRO A 245 6.44 -6.21 20.04
CA PRO A 245 6.12 -7.07 21.18
C PRO A 245 7.37 -7.84 21.62
N PRO A 246 7.60 -8.06 22.93
CA PRO A 246 8.68 -8.90 23.40
C PRO A 246 8.52 -10.34 22.87
N SER A 247 9.60 -10.92 22.37
CA SER A 247 9.61 -12.30 21.84
C SER A 247 9.20 -13.33 22.91
N PRO A 248 8.43 -14.38 22.57
CA PRO A 248 8.04 -15.43 23.54
C PRO A 248 9.17 -16.36 24.01
N HIS A 249 10.42 -16.15 23.59
CA HIS A 249 11.50 -17.14 23.77
C HIS A 249 12.65 -16.72 24.72
N ALA A 250 12.52 -15.60 25.43
CA ALA A 250 13.49 -15.20 26.45
C ALA A 250 12.92 -15.40 27.86
N GLY A 251 12.84 -16.64 28.33
CA GLY A 251 12.29 -16.93 29.64
C GLY A 251 12.44 -18.39 30.09
N ALA A 252 13.61 -19.00 29.86
CA ALA A 252 13.90 -20.33 30.42
C ALA A 252 15.40 -20.63 30.44
N CYS A 253 16.22 -19.84 31.14
CA CYS A 253 17.51 -20.27 31.69
C CYS A 253 18.17 -19.14 32.49
N ASP A 254 17.94 -19.09 33.80
CA ASP A 254 19.06 -18.98 34.75
C ASP A 254 18.54 -19.22 36.17
N ALA A 255 18.67 -20.47 36.61
CA ALA A 255 18.61 -20.85 38.00
C ALA A 255 19.97 -21.45 38.33
N GLY A 256 20.84 -20.69 39.00
CA GLY A 256 22.10 -21.23 39.47
C GLY A 256 23.08 -20.22 40.05
N ALA A 257 23.47 -20.46 41.30
CA ALA A 257 24.67 -19.96 41.98
C ALA A 257 24.67 -18.51 42.49
N VAL A 258 24.11 -18.31 43.69
CA VAL A 258 24.61 -17.29 44.63
C VAL A 258 25.55 -17.97 45.62
N GLN A 259 26.85 -17.67 45.54
CA GLN A 259 27.82 -17.97 46.59
C GLN A 259 28.09 -16.70 47.41
N CYS A 260 27.99 -16.85 48.73
CA CYS A 260 28.37 -15.84 49.72
C CYS A 260 29.90 -15.82 49.91
N PRO A 261 30.43 -14.73 50.47
CA PRO A 261 31.42 -14.87 51.52
C PRO A 261 31.04 -14.12 52.81
N ALA A 262 31.42 -14.73 53.93
CA ALA A 262 31.22 -14.28 55.30
C ALA A 262 32.33 -13.32 55.77
N GLY A 263 32.04 -12.49 56.79
CA GLY A 263 33.05 -11.70 57.49
C GLY A 263 32.52 -10.79 58.61
N ALA A 264 32.25 -11.39 59.77
CA ALA A 264 32.46 -10.93 61.15
C ALA A 264 31.97 -9.56 61.69
N GLU A 265 30.94 -9.66 62.56
CA GLU A 265 30.89 -9.30 64.00
C GLU A 265 30.96 -7.85 64.56
N GLU A 266 30.14 -7.71 65.62
CA GLU A 266 30.07 -6.70 66.72
C GLU A 266 29.15 -5.47 66.52
N ARG A 267 28.35 -4.97 67.48
CA ARG A 267 27.84 -5.40 68.81
C ARG A 267 26.83 -4.33 69.31
N MET A 268 25.61 -4.78 69.65
CA MET A 268 24.76 -4.44 70.81
C MET A 268 24.21 -3.02 71.13
N GLU A 269 22.97 -3.06 71.67
CA GLU A 269 22.22 -2.13 72.56
C GLU A 269 21.20 -1.18 71.91
N ARG A 270 20.01 -0.90 72.47
CA ARG A 270 19.11 -1.51 73.48
C ARG A 270 17.84 -0.63 73.54
N ASP A 271 16.69 -1.24 73.80
CA ASP A 271 15.46 -0.70 74.45
C ASP A 271 14.58 0.41 73.82
N GLY A 272 13.26 0.14 73.87
CA GLY A 272 12.38 1.01 74.66
C GLY A 272 11.22 1.72 73.94
N CYS A 273 10.07 1.07 73.83
CA CYS A 273 8.75 1.73 73.72
C CYS A 273 8.35 2.27 75.12
N PRO A 274 7.63 3.40 75.27
CA PRO A 274 6.17 3.31 75.42
C PRO A 274 5.35 4.57 74.99
N CYS A 275 4.02 4.38 74.96
CA CYS A 275 2.96 5.30 74.57
C CYS A 275 2.66 6.42 75.59
N ARG A 276 2.22 7.62 75.14
CA ARG A 276 0.94 8.33 75.50
C ARG A 276 0.98 9.88 75.41
N MET A 277 -0.02 10.41 74.68
CA MET A 277 -0.87 11.61 74.91
C MET A 277 -0.29 13.04 75.01
N ALA A 278 -0.74 13.91 74.08
CA ALA A 278 -1.38 15.24 74.28
C ALA A 278 -1.66 15.86 72.88
N ALA A 279 -2.92 15.98 72.43
CA ALA A 279 -3.83 17.14 72.55
C ALA A 279 -3.47 18.37 71.68
N ALA A 280 -4.43 18.77 70.83
CA ALA A 280 -4.39 19.72 69.70
C ALA A 280 -4.42 21.22 70.09
N PRO A 281 -4.43 22.15 69.09
CA PRO A 281 -5.70 22.74 68.61
C PRO A 281 -5.81 22.78 67.07
N SER A 282 -6.92 22.34 66.44
CA SER A 282 -8.18 23.07 66.11
C SER A 282 -7.97 24.27 65.16
N SER A 283 -8.65 24.41 64.01
CA SER A 283 -10.10 24.33 63.75
C SER A 283 -10.36 24.06 62.25
N ALA A 284 -11.09 23.00 61.85
CA ALA A 284 -12.56 22.92 61.66
C ALA A 284 -13.09 23.86 60.55
N GLY A 285 -13.88 23.47 59.55
CA GLY A 285 -14.60 22.25 59.15
C GLY A 285 -15.28 22.59 57.81
N ARG A 286 -15.84 21.70 56.99
CA ARG A 286 -16.73 20.57 57.32
C ARG A 286 -16.94 19.78 56.01
N ALA A 287 -16.77 18.47 56.08
CA ALA A 287 -17.30 17.51 55.10
C ALA A 287 -18.41 16.69 55.78
N SER A 288 -19.33 16.15 54.99
CA SER A 288 -20.29 15.13 55.44
C SER A 288 -20.36 13.98 54.41
N GLN A 289 -19.82 12.82 54.83
CA GLN A 289 -20.29 11.41 54.67
C GLN A 289 -20.70 10.96 53.25
N GLY A 290 -19.97 10.09 52.51
CA GLY A 290 -19.67 8.65 52.71
C GLY A 290 -20.49 7.79 51.70
N PRO A 291 -20.20 6.53 51.33
CA PRO A 291 -19.06 5.62 51.55
C PRO A 291 -18.39 5.07 50.25
N GLU A 292 -17.34 4.26 50.41
CA GLU A 292 -16.49 3.62 49.37
C GLU A 292 -17.21 2.60 48.46
N SER A 293 -16.78 2.52 47.18
CA SER A 293 -16.76 1.30 46.32
C SER A 293 -15.91 1.54 45.04
N PRO A 294 -15.52 0.51 44.25
CA PRO A 294 -14.15 0.29 43.74
C PRO A 294 -13.75 1.07 42.48
N VAL A 295 -12.44 1.22 42.31
CA VAL A 295 -11.77 1.79 41.12
C VAL A 295 -12.20 1.04 39.85
N LYS A 296 -12.92 1.74 38.96
CA LYS A 296 -13.31 1.26 37.62
C LYS A 296 -12.13 1.35 36.64
N PRO A 297 -11.89 0.35 35.77
CA PRO A 297 -10.94 0.45 34.66
C PRO A 297 -11.41 1.50 33.64
N MET A 298 -10.44 2.22 33.08
CA MET A 298 -10.58 3.26 32.06
C MET A 298 -11.50 2.81 30.92
N GLU A 299 -12.70 3.40 30.83
CA GLU A 299 -13.71 3.06 29.82
C GLU A 299 -13.26 3.56 28.42
N LEU A 300 -13.08 2.62 27.49
CA LEU A 300 -12.81 2.89 26.06
C LEU A 300 -13.97 3.65 25.43
N SER A 301 -13.69 4.50 24.42
CA SER A 301 -14.74 5.28 23.76
C SER A 301 -15.85 4.38 23.18
N PRO A 302 -17.13 4.84 23.15
CA PRO A 302 -18.25 4.05 22.64
C PRO A 302 -18.05 3.56 21.19
N ALA A 303 -17.23 4.27 20.40
CA ALA A 303 -16.88 3.87 19.03
C ALA A 303 -15.90 2.69 19.02
N VAL A 304 -14.90 2.68 19.92
CA VAL A 304 -13.95 1.59 20.07
C VAL A 304 -14.61 0.33 20.63
N ALA A 305 -15.55 0.48 21.56
CA ALA A 305 -16.36 -0.62 22.07
C ALA A 305 -17.20 -1.27 20.96
N LYS A 306 -17.89 -0.45 20.14
CA LYS A 306 -18.68 -0.92 19.00
C LYS A 306 -17.84 -1.58 17.91
N ALA A 307 -16.64 -1.05 17.64
CA ALA A 307 -15.72 -1.66 16.66
C ALA A 307 -15.22 -3.03 17.14
N LYS A 308 -14.87 -3.15 18.43
CA LYS A 308 -14.48 -4.44 19.03
C LYS A 308 -15.63 -5.45 19.04
N GLU A 309 -16.85 -5.01 19.35
CA GLU A 309 -18.05 -5.84 19.33
C GLU A 309 -18.39 -6.33 17.92
N PHE A 310 -18.26 -5.45 16.91
CA PHE A 310 -18.45 -5.81 15.51
C PHE A 310 -17.43 -6.84 15.02
N VAL A 311 -16.16 -6.66 15.37
CA VAL A 311 -15.09 -7.62 15.07
C VAL A 311 -15.35 -8.97 15.77
N ALA A 312 -15.70 -8.94 17.06
CA ALA A 312 -16.03 -10.15 17.80
C ALA A 312 -17.26 -10.89 17.24
N ASP A 313 -18.27 -10.16 16.74
CA ASP A 313 -19.46 -10.74 16.11
C ASP A 313 -19.12 -11.45 14.78
N ILE A 314 -18.21 -10.88 13.99
CA ILE A 314 -17.68 -11.54 12.78
C ILE A 314 -16.99 -12.85 13.14
N PHE A 315 -16.10 -12.84 14.15
CA PHE A 315 -15.40 -14.05 14.60
C PHE A 315 -16.34 -15.14 15.12
N ARG A 316 -17.38 -14.76 15.86
CA ARG A 316 -18.38 -15.69 16.39
C ARG A 316 -19.22 -16.32 15.28
N ARG A 317 -19.71 -15.53 14.32
CA ARG A 317 -20.50 -16.06 13.20
C ARG A 317 -19.67 -16.92 12.24
N ALA A 318 -18.39 -16.61 12.07
CA ALA A 318 -17.46 -17.45 11.32
C ALA A 318 -17.25 -18.82 11.98
N LYS A 319 -17.33 -18.89 13.31
CA LYS A 319 -17.23 -20.14 14.08
C LYS A 319 -18.52 -20.96 14.04
N GLU A 320 -19.69 -20.31 14.07
CA GLU A 320 -21.01 -20.96 13.99
C GLU A 320 -21.34 -21.51 12.59
N ALA A 321 -20.72 -20.96 11.54
CA ALA A 321 -20.83 -21.50 10.18
C ALA A 321 -20.12 -22.86 9.99
N LYS A 322 -19.39 -23.36 10.99
CA LYS A 322 -18.90 -24.74 11.08
C LYS A 322 -19.70 -25.51 12.14
N GLY A 323 -20.82 -26.11 11.73
CA GLY A 323 -21.65 -27.03 12.54
C GLY A 323 -22.30 -28.13 11.68
N PRO A 324 -22.66 -29.29 12.26
CA PRO A 324 -22.46 -30.64 11.68
C PRO A 324 -23.54 -31.08 10.69
N GLY A 325 -23.13 -31.85 9.67
CA GLY A 325 -24.01 -32.32 8.59
C GLY A 325 -24.82 -33.59 8.89
N THR A 326 -25.80 -33.86 8.02
CA THR A 326 -26.33 -35.17 7.48
C THR A 326 -27.78 -34.97 6.94
N PRO A 327 -28.41 -35.91 6.19
CA PRO A 327 -28.07 -36.43 4.84
C PRO A 327 -29.33 -36.56 3.91
N ALA A 328 -29.21 -37.29 2.78
CA ALA A 328 -30.24 -37.83 1.85
C ALA A 328 -30.79 -36.87 0.76
N ASP A 329 -31.07 -37.25 -0.49
CA ASP A 329 -30.95 -38.48 -1.31
C ASP A 329 -31.20 -38.04 -2.79
N ALA A 330 -30.31 -38.36 -3.75
CA ALA A 330 -30.45 -39.43 -4.77
C ALA A 330 -31.04 -38.92 -6.15
N PRO A 331 -31.02 -39.71 -7.25
CA PRO A 331 -30.04 -39.57 -8.33
C PRO A 331 -30.65 -39.47 -9.75
N TRP A 332 -29.86 -39.10 -10.76
CA TRP A 332 -30.19 -39.42 -12.17
C TRP A 332 -29.03 -40.14 -12.85
N GLU A 333 -29.36 -41.34 -13.35
CA GLU A 333 -28.51 -42.22 -14.15
C GLU A 333 -28.33 -41.68 -15.58
N ALA A 334 -27.15 -41.91 -16.16
CA ALA A 334 -27.02 -42.24 -17.58
C ALA A 334 -25.88 -43.25 -17.77
N ARG A 335 -26.20 -44.31 -18.52
CA ARG A 335 -25.51 -45.58 -18.72
C ARG A 335 -24.38 -45.54 -19.78
N PRO A 336 -23.57 -46.61 -19.90
CA PRO A 336 -22.22 -46.59 -20.48
C PRO A 336 -22.18 -46.97 -21.97
N CYS A 337 -21.10 -46.57 -22.66
CA CYS A 337 -20.75 -47.10 -23.97
C CYS A 337 -19.31 -47.63 -23.97
N SER A 338 -19.18 -48.89 -24.39
CA SER A 338 -17.95 -49.69 -24.44
C SER A 338 -17.46 -49.82 -25.89
N GLY A 339 -16.16 -49.56 -26.12
CA GLY A 339 -15.31 -50.13 -27.20
C GLY A 339 -15.64 -49.81 -28.67
N PRO A 340 -14.71 -50.02 -29.64
CA PRO A 340 -13.68 -51.07 -29.64
C PRO A 340 -12.24 -50.68 -30.06
N SER A 341 -11.34 -51.65 -29.88
CA SER A 341 -9.91 -51.74 -30.21
C SER A 341 -9.53 -51.49 -31.69
N GLY A 342 -8.24 -51.15 -31.91
CA GLY A 342 -7.45 -51.79 -32.97
C GLY A 342 -6.29 -50.99 -33.60
N SER A 343 -5.04 -51.30 -33.18
CA SER A 343 -3.79 -51.40 -33.99
C SER A 343 -3.17 -50.12 -34.61
N TYR A 344 -1.85 -49.88 -34.74
CA TYR A 344 -0.66 -50.74 -34.83
C TYR A 344 0.62 -49.99 -34.34
N CYS A 345 1.65 -50.79 -34.08
CA CYS A 345 2.97 -50.54 -33.48
C CYS A 345 3.98 -49.68 -34.28
N ARG A 346 4.99 -49.09 -33.60
CA ARG A 346 6.41 -49.55 -33.65
C ARG A 346 7.33 -48.81 -32.65
N LEU A 347 8.23 -49.60 -32.08
CA LEU A 347 9.32 -49.27 -31.15
C LEU A 347 10.47 -48.48 -31.80
N HIS A 348 11.34 -47.87 -30.98
CA HIS A 348 12.75 -48.30 -30.89
C HIS A 348 13.43 -47.81 -29.59
N HIS A 349 14.00 -48.79 -28.87
CA HIS A 349 14.92 -48.68 -27.74
C HIS A 349 16.33 -48.26 -28.18
N GLY A 350 17.12 -47.70 -27.25
CA GLY A 350 18.58 -47.67 -27.30
C GLY A 350 19.22 -47.22 -25.98
N LEU A 351 19.63 -48.18 -25.15
CA LEU A 351 20.51 -48.05 -23.97
C LEU A 351 21.91 -47.57 -24.44
N SER A 352 22.75 -46.90 -23.64
CA SER A 352 23.68 -47.54 -22.66
C SER A 352 24.59 -46.49 -21.99
N SER A 353 24.90 -46.70 -20.71
CA SER A 353 25.98 -46.07 -19.93
C SER A 353 27.34 -46.75 -20.23
N PRO A 354 28.51 -46.26 -19.75
CA PRO A 354 28.96 -46.73 -18.43
C PRO A 354 29.78 -45.73 -17.56
N ARG A 355 29.86 -46.11 -16.28
CA ARG A 355 30.63 -45.63 -15.11
C ARG A 355 32.11 -45.26 -15.33
N GLY A 356 32.60 -44.36 -14.47
CA GLY A 356 33.99 -44.24 -14.02
C GLY A 356 34.04 -43.74 -12.56
N ASP A 357 34.86 -44.41 -11.75
CA ASP A 357 34.94 -44.41 -10.29
C ASP A 357 36.21 -43.65 -9.82
N ARG A 358 36.20 -43.01 -8.62
CA ARG A 358 37.34 -42.76 -7.69
C ARG A 358 37.01 -41.73 -6.59
N THR A 359 37.32 -42.09 -5.35
CA THR A 359 37.34 -41.27 -4.11
C THR A 359 38.82 -41.04 -3.65
N PRO A 360 39.14 -40.57 -2.42
CA PRO A 360 39.40 -39.17 -2.03
C PRO A 360 40.78 -38.95 -1.33
N GLU A 361 41.35 -37.74 -1.30
CA GLU A 361 42.46 -37.39 -0.37
C GLU A 361 42.54 -35.87 -0.10
N GLY A 362 42.85 -35.49 1.16
CA GLY A 362 43.69 -34.31 1.45
C GLY A 362 43.18 -33.30 2.48
N ASP A 363 43.65 -33.45 3.71
CA ASP A 363 43.44 -32.60 4.91
C ASP A 363 44.29 -31.30 4.95
N GLN A 364 43.73 -30.29 5.64
CA GLN A 364 44.32 -29.25 6.53
C GLN A 364 44.55 -27.74 6.12
N PRO A 365 44.29 -26.78 7.06
CA PRO A 365 44.31 -25.29 6.90
C PRO A 365 45.48 -24.64 7.72
N PRO A 366 45.48 -23.38 8.25
CA PRO A 366 44.75 -22.11 8.00
C PRO A 366 45.70 -20.86 7.90
N LYS A 367 45.16 -19.63 7.65
CA LYS A 367 45.68 -18.40 8.28
C LYS A 367 44.78 -17.15 8.17
N ASP A 368 44.78 -16.42 9.28
CA ASP A 368 44.49 -14.99 9.50
C ASP A 368 43.03 -14.53 9.76
N SER A 369 42.73 -14.42 11.06
CA SER A 369 41.69 -13.57 11.66
C SER A 369 42.20 -12.13 11.86
N PRO A 370 41.29 -11.14 12.00
CA PRO A 370 41.54 -10.05 12.93
C PRO A 370 40.42 -9.88 13.97
N LEU A 371 40.86 -9.96 15.22
CA LEU A 371 40.56 -9.11 16.39
C LEU A 371 39.13 -8.59 16.64
N ALA A 372 38.65 -8.95 17.83
CA ALA A 372 37.47 -8.43 18.51
C ALA A 372 37.50 -6.91 18.76
N GLY A 373 36.36 -6.27 18.55
CA GLY A 373 35.97 -4.93 19.02
C GLY A 373 34.64 -5.01 19.78
N PRO A 374 34.29 -3.98 20.58
CA PRO A 374 33.58 -4.15 21.86
C PRO A 374 32.07 -4.42 21.71
N GLU A 375 31.58 -5.11 22.74
CA GLU A 375 30.20 -5.48 23.07
C GLU A 375 29.12 -4.60 22.44
N MET A 376 28.47 -5.13 21.40
CA MET A 376 27.24 -4.58 20.86
C MET A 376 26.10 -5.01 21.79
N GLU A 377 25.47 -4.03 22.45
CA GLU A 377 24.25 -4.21 23.22
C GLU A 377 23.25 -5.06 22.42
N SER A 378 22.78 -6.15 23.03
CA SER A 378 21.87 -7.10 22.43
C SER A 378 20.54 -6.43 22.06
N GLN A 379 20.42 -6.02 20.80
CA GLN A 379 19.17 -5.56 20.22
C GLN A 379 18.17 -6.73 20.14
N PRO A 380 16.87 -6.49 20.40
CA PRO A 380 15.86 -7.53 20.20
C PRO A 380 15.88 -8.00 18.75
N ALA A 381 15.82 -9.32 18.55
CA ALA A 381 15.88 -9.95 17.24
C ALA A 381 14.72 -9.45 16.36
N GLU A 382 15.04 -8.59 15.40
CA GLU A 382 14.09 -8.16 14.37
C GLU A 382 13.61 -9.40 13.59
N PRO A 383 12.32 -9.48 13.21
CA PRO A 383 11.90 -10.49 12.26
C PRO A 383 12.65 -10.22 10.95
N GLY A 384 13.64 -11.05 10.62
CA GLY A 384 14.56 -10.82 9.51
C GLY A 384 13.93 -10.73 8.11
N TYR A 385 12.60 -10.83 8.01
CA TYR A 385 11.83 -10.68 6.77
C TYR A 385 11.28 -9.27 6.53
N VAL A 386 11.28 -8.39 7.54
CA VAL A 386 10.73 -7.03 7.37
C VAL A 386 11.74 -6.17 6.61
N ASN A 387 11.39 -5.80 5.37
CA ASN A 387 12.17 -4.85 4.59
C ASN A 387 11.59 -3.44 4.73
N TYR A 388 12.33 -2.55 5.38
CA TYR A 388 11.98 -1.15 5.60
C TYR A 388 13.15 -0.23 5.23
N THR A 389 12.89 0.77 4.39
CA THR A 389 13.84 1.83 4.04
C THR A 389 13.26 3.21 4.32
N LYS A 390 14.11 4.13 4.76
CA LYS A 390 13.75 5.54 5.02
C LYS A 390 14.85 6.45 4.50
N LEU A 391 14.52 7.25 3.49
CA LEU A 391 15.44 8.16 2.83
C LEU A 391 14.95 9.60 2.99
N ARG A 392 15.89 10.54 3.13
CA ARG A 392 15.59 11.97 3.30
C ARG A 392 16.23 12.77 2.18
N TYR A 393 15.55 13.81 1.71
CA TYR A 393 15.95 14.63 0.58
C TYR A 393 15.79 16.12 0.88
N VAL A 394 16.68 16.96 0.36
CA VAL A 394 16.65 18.42 0.55
C VAL A 394 16.81 19.17 -0.78
N LEU A 395 16.27 20.39 -0.84
CA LEU A 395 16.54 21.35 -1.92
C LEU A 395 17.93 21.96 -1.70
N GLU A 396 18.78 21.94 -2.73
CA GLU A 396 20.08 22.59 -2.66
C GLU A 396 20.00 24.09 -3.03
N PRO A 397 20.66 25.00 -2.30
CA PRO A 397 21.13 26.24 -2.88
C PRO A 397 22.33 25.91 -3.77
N SER A 398 22.21 26.11 -5.08
CA SER A 398 23.28 25.91 -6.05
C SER A 398 24.62 26.41 -5.49
N ASP A 399 25.60 25.50 -5.26
CA ASP A 399 27.07 25.76 -5.25
C ASP A 399 27.95 24.75 -4.46
N LEU A 400 27.51 23.54 -4.08
CA LEU A 400 28.42 22.56 -3.44
C LEU A 400 28.44 21.20 -4.16
N SER A 401 29.33 21.07 -5.14
CA SER A 401 29.70 19.78 -5.75
C SER A 401 30.62 18.99 -4.81
N GLU A 402 30.04 18.31 -3.83
CA GLU A 402 30.68 17.15 -3.20
C GLU A 402 30.47 15.94 -4.12
N PRO A 403 31.44 14.99 -4.21
CA PRO A 403 31.32 13.84 -5.08
C PRO A 403 30.08 13.01 -4.73
N GLU A 404 29.36 12.58 -5.77
CA GLU A 404 28.28 11.61 -5.67
C GLU A 404 28.87 10.26 -5.25
N ASP A 405 28.87 9.97 -3.95
CA ASP A 405 28.93 8.59 -3.49
C ASP A 405 27.62 7.94 -3.99
N GLU A 406 27.70 7.03 -4.96
CA GLU A 406 26.59 6.13 -5.31
C GLU A 406 26.25 5.28 -4.07
N TYR A 407 25.33 5.76 -3.24
CA TYR A 407 24.70 4.96 -2.20
C TYR A 407 23.65 4.08 -2.87
N GLU A 408 24.07 2.97 -3.48
CA GLU A 408 23.17 1.87 -3.80
C GLU A 408 22.81 1.16 -2.48
N ASP A 409 21.64 1.48 -1.93
CA ASP A 409 21.08 0.71 -0.82
C ASP A 409 20.35 -0.50 -1.40
N ASP A 410 21.01 -1.66 -1.35
CA ASP A 410 20.49 -2.98 -1.78
C ASP A 410 19.10 -3.34 -1.19
N LYS A 411 18.64 -2.60 -0.17
CA LYS A 411 17.33 -2.81 0.47
C LYS A 411 16.17 -2.08 -0.22
N ILE A 412 16.43 -1.13 -1.12
CA ILE A 412 15.38 -0.37 -1.80
C ILE A 412 14.58 -1.32 -2.70
N SER A 413 13.30 -1.53 -2.37
CA SER A 413 12.43 -2.44 -3.11
C SER A 413 11.94 -1.83 -4.43
N LEU A 414 11.68 -0.52 -4.45
CA LEU A 414 11.28 0.20 -5.65
C LEU A 414 12.24 1.37 -5.88
N PRO A 415 12.96 1.42 -7.03
CA PRO A 415 13.79 2.56 -7.35
C PRO A 415 12.92 3.79 -7.60
N PHE A 416 13.40 4.96 -7.19
CA PHE A 416 12.68 6.21 -7.39
C PHE A 416 13.65 7.38 -7.56
N VAL A 417 13.17 8.42 -8.24
CA VAL A 417 13.88 9.68 -8.45
C VAL A 417 13.07 10.80 -7.81
N VAL A 418 13.72 11.68 -7.05
CA VAL A 418 13.07 12.83 -6.40
C VAL A 418 13.62 14.11 -7.01
N THR A 419 12.74 14.95 -7.55
CA THR A 419 13.10 16.18 -8.26
C THR A 419 12.32 17.40 -7.75
N ASP A 420 12.83 18.60 -8.06
CA ASP A 420 12.03 19.83 -7.97
C ASP A 420 11.12 19.98 -9.20
N LEU A 421 10.27 21.01 -9.26
CA LEU A 421 9.41 21.23 -10.43
C LEU A 421 10.17 21.56 -11.73
N ARG A 422 11.47 21.84 -11.65
CA ARG A 422 12.34 22.07 -12.82
C ARG A 422 12.97 20.77 -13.32
N GLY A 423 12.76 19.66 -12.62
CA GLY A 423 13.38 18.37 -12.92
C GLY A 423 14.80 18.22 -12.37
N ARG A 424 15.25 19.10 -11.46
CA ARG A 424 16.56 18.95 -10.81
C ARG A 424 16.46 17.95 -9.67
N ASN A 425 17.38 16.98 -9.61
CA ASN A 425 17.43 15.99 -8.54
C ASN A 425 17.63 16.65 -7.17
N LEU A 426 16.88 16.19 -6.18
CA LEU A 426 17.10 16.58 -4.79
C LEU A 426 18.27 15.79 -4.21
N LYS A 427 19.00 16.42 -3.29
CA LYS A 427 20.14 15.77 -2.66
C LYS A 427 19.69 14.86 -1.52
N PRO A 428 20.16 13.60 -1.45
CA PRO A 428 19.92 12.74 -0.32
C PRO A 428 20.65 13.28 0.92
N LEU A 429 19.97 13.29 2.06
CA LEU A 429 20.52 13.67 3.35
C LEU A 429 21.00 12.41 4.07
N LYS A 430 22.30 12.34 4.40
CA LYS A 430 22.87 11.24 5.18
C LYS A 430 22.17 11.16 6.55
N GLU A 431 21.84 9.95 7.00
CA GLU A 431 20.96 9.69 8.16
C GLU A 431 21.42 10.35 9.48
N ARG A 432 22.73 10.63 9.61
CA ARG A 432 23.37 11.26 10.78
C ARG A 432 23.55 12.79 10.65
N ALA A 433 23.18 13.39 9.53
CA ALA A 433 23.36 14.82 9.30
C ALA A 433 22.27 15.62 10.04
N ILE A 434 22.69 16.56 10.87
CA ILE A 434 21.81 17.56 11.49
C ILE A 434 21.54 18.63 10.43
N PHE A 435 20.34 18.60 9.84
CA PHE A 435 19.90 19.60 8.88
C PHE A 435 18.95 20.59 9.53
N GLN A 436 19.04 21.87 9.14
CA GLN A 436 18.11 22.94 9.52
C GLN A 436 17.35 23.40 8.27
N GLY A 437 16.02 23.27 8.25
CA GLY A 437 15.18 23.63 7.09
C GLY A 437 14.13 22.58 6.74
N GLN A 438 13.58 22.70 5.52
CA GLN A 438 12.62 21.72 4.98
C GLN A 438 13.33 20.51 4.37
N TYR A 439 12.88 19.32 4.72
CA TYR A 439 13.33 18.07 4.11
C TYR A 439 12.15 17.17 3.77
N LEU A 440 12.30 16.38 2.72
CA LEU A 440 11.33 15.40 2.26
C LEU A 440 11.77 14.02 2.75
N THR A 441 10.84 13.21 3.23
CA THR A 441 11.08 11.83 3.66
C THR A 441 10.32 10.88 2.75
N VAL A 442 11.00 9.87 2.24
CA VAL A 442 10.44 8.73 1.50
C VAL A 442 10.65 7.48 2.34
N GLU A 443 9.56 6.79 2.67
CA GLU A 443 9.58 5.54 3.43
C GLU A 443 9.02 4.41 2.55
N GLN A 444 9.68 3.26 2.52
CA GLN A 444 9.14 2.04 1.90
C GLN A 444 9.10 0.92 2.93
N LEU A 445 7.96 0.26 3.04
CA LEU A 445 7.79 -0.98 3.79
C LEU A 445 7.27 -2.05 2.84
N THR A 446 7.97 -3.18 2.76
CA THR A 446 7.71 -4.20 1.75
C THR A 446 7.26 -5.52 2.39
N LEU A 447 6.19 -6.09 1.85
CA LEU A 447 5.69 -7.41 2.20
C LEU A 447 5.91 -8.37 1.04
N ASP A 448 6.83 -9.31 1.19
CA ASP A 448 7.13 -10.36 0.20
C ASP A 448 6.02 -11.42 0.16
N PHE A 449 5.43 -11.66 -1.02
CA PHE A 449 4.28 -12.56 -1.12
C PHE A 449 4.67 -14.03 -0.95
N GLU A 450 5.82 -14.46 -1.46
CA GLU A 450 6.22 -15.86 -1.36
C GLU A 450 6.55 -16.25 0.08
N TYR A 451 7.21 -15.35 0.82
CA TYR A 451 7.42 -15.51 2.25
C TYR A 451 6.09 -15.67 2.99
N VAL A 452 5.13 -14.77 2.76
CA VAL A 452 3.80 -14.82 3.38
C VAL A 452 3.09 -16.12 3.03
N ILE A 453 3.05 -16.51 1.75
CA ILE A 453 2.39 -17.74 1.30
C ILE A 453 2.99 -18.95 2.00
N ASN A 454 4.31 -19.07 2.02
CA ASN A 454 5.01 -20.20 2.63
C ASN A 454 4.79 -20.28 4.14
N GLU A 455 4.83 -19.16 4.86
CA GLU A 455 4.56 -19.12 6.30
C GLU A 455 3.12 -19.49 6.64
N VAL A 456 2.14 -18.95 5.90
CA VAL A 456 0.71 -19.27 6.11
C VAL A 456 0.45 -20.75 5.83
N ILE A 457 1.01 -21.31 4.75
CA ILE A 457 0.85 -22.74 4.45
C ILE A 457 1.49 -23.60 5.54
N ARG A 458 2.70 -23.27 5.97
CA ARG A 458 3.43 -24.06 6.97
C ARG A 458 2.73 -24.06 8.33
N ASN A 459 2.23 -22.92 8.77
CA ASN A 459 1.78 -22.72 10.14
C ASN A 459 0.26 -22.85 10.31
N ASP A 460 -0.54 -22.49 9.31
CA ASP A 460 -2.00 -22.33 9.46
C ASP A 460 -2.85 -23.19 8.53
N ALA A 461 -2.31 -23.70 7.41
CA ALA A 461 -3.10 -24.50 6.48
C ALA A 461 -3.32 -25.94 6.98
N SER A 462 -4.58 -26.37 7.06
CA SER A 462 -4.95 -27.75 7.43
C SER A 462 -4.44 -28.80 6.44
N TRP A 463 -4.24 -28.39 5.19
CA TRP A 463 -3.73 -29.20 4.08
C TRP A 463 -2.21 -29.04 3.86
N SER A 464 -1.48 -28.42 4.79
CA SER A 464 -0.03 -28.16 4.67
C SER A 464 0.80 -29.41 4.35
N ARG A 465 0.42 -30.57 4.88
CA ARG A 465 1.09 -31.86 4.61
C ARG A 465 0.88 -32.41 3.20
N GLN A 466 -0.16 -31.92 2.51
CA GLN A 466 -0.46 -32.30 1.12
C GLN A 466 0.27 -31.39 0.12
N PHE A 467 0.67 -30.19 0.55
CA PHE A 467 1.27 -29.17 -0.30
C PHE A 467 2.62 -29.61 -0.87
N CYS A 468 2.84 -29.35 -2.17
CA CYS A 468 4.11 -29.60 -2.85
C CYS A 468 4.81 -28.28 -3.20
N SER A 469 4.12 -27.44 -3.97
CA SER A 469 4.62 -26.14 -4.45
C SER A 469 3.44 -25.30 -4.94
N PHE A 470 3.61 -23.99 -5.05
CA PHE A 470 2.69 -23.13 -5.80
C PHE A 470 3.30 -22.74 -7.15
N SER A 471 2.46 -22.53 -8.16
CA SER A 471 2.88 -22.17 -9.51
C SER A 471 2.70 -20.69 -9.80
N ASP A 472 1.67 -20.06 -9.24
CA ASP A 472 1.27 -18.70 -9.58
C ASP A 472 0.30 -18.15 -8.51
N TYR A 473 0.23 -16.82 -8.36
CA TYR A 473 -0.59 -16.16 -7.35
C TYR A 473 -1.09 -14.77 -7.79
N ASP A 474 -2.24 -14.35 -7.26
CA ASP A 474 -2.87 -13.06 -7.53
C ASP A 474 -3.34 -12.39 -6.23
N ILE A 475 -2.83 -11.19 -5.95
CA ILE A 475 -3.10 -10.48 -4.69
C ILE A 475 -4.08 -9.34 -4.93
N VAL A 476 -5.16 -9.33 -4.14
CA VAL A 476 -6.20 -8.31 -4.17
C VAL A 476 -6.35 -7.71 -2.78
N ILE A 477 -6.33 -6.37 -2.68
CA ILE A 477 -6.60 -5.66 -1.44
C ILE A 477 -8.11 -5.72 -1.17
N LEU A 478 -8.50 -6.19 0.01
CA LEU A 478 -9.90 -6.27 0.43
C LEU A 478 -10.31 -5.05 1.27
N GLU A 479 -9.41 -4.56 2.13
CA GLU A 479 -9.68 -3.40 2.99
C GLU A 479 -8.37 -2.76 3.47
N VAL A 480 -8.41 -1.45 3.74
CA VAL A 480 -7.34 -0.70 4.40
C VAL A 480 -7.97 0.11 5.53
N CYS A 481 -7.55 -0.16 6.76
CA CYS A 481 -7.96 0.62 7.92
C CYS A 481 -6.88 1.68 8.25
N PRO A 482 -7.04 2.95 7.83
CA PRO A 482 -6.01 3.97 7.97
C PRO A 482 -5.75 4.38 9.43
N GLU A 483 -6.72 4.15 10.32
CA GLU A 483 -6.62 4.50 11.75
C GLU A 483 -5.81 3.45 12.54
N THR A 484 -5.91 2.17 12.17
CA THR A 484 -5.16 1.07 12.82
C THR A 484 -3.92 0.64 12.03
N ASN A 485 -3.71 1.22 10.85
CA ASN A 485 -2.65 0.87 9.92
C ASN A 485 -2.65 -0.61 9.52
N GLN A 486 -3.84 -1.20 9.37
CA GLN A 486 -4.00 -2.57 8.88
C GLN A 486 -4.42 -2.61 7.42
N VAL A 487 -3.77 -3.47 6.64
CA VAL A 487 -4.10 -3.77 5.25
C VAL A 487 -4.53 -5.23 5.17
N ILE A 488 -5.78 -5.47 4.76
CA ILE A 488 -6.30 -6.83 4.56
C ILE A 488 -6.19 -7.17 3.08
N ILE A 489 -5.45 -8.23 2.78
CA ILE A 489 -5.27 -8.76 1.43
C ILE A 489 -5.83 -10.17 1.32
N ASN A 490 -6.27 -10.52 0.10
CA ASN A 490 -6.57 -11.88 -0.33
C ASN A 490 -5.50 -12.29 -1.33
N ILE A 491 -4.99 -13.51 -1.19
CA ILE A 491 -3.97 -14.12 -2.04
C ILE A 491 -4.63 -15.32 -2.70
N GLY A 492 -5.00 -15.20 -3.97
CA GLY A 492 -5.43 -16.33 -4.79
C GLY A 492 -4.20 -17.12 -5.19
N LEU A 493 -4.26 -18.45 -5.04
CA LEU A 493 -3.09 -19.30 -5.19
C LEU A 493 -3.42 -20.49 -6.10
N LEU A 494 -2.60 -20.69 -7.13
CA LEU A 494 -2.55 -21.92 -7.91
C LEU A 494 -1.40 -22.78 -7.39
N LEU A 495 -1.70 -24.02 -6.99
CA LEU A 495 -0.73 -24.89 -6.34
C LEU A 495 -0.87 -26.36 -6.71
N LEU A 496 0.19 -27.11 -6.47
CA LEU A 496 0.23 -28.57 -6.54
C LEU A 496 0.15 -29.14 -5.13
N ALA A 497 -0.77 -30.10 -4.94
CA ALA A 497 -0.90 -30.83 -3.70
C ALA A 497 -1.28 -32.30 -3.96
N PHE A 498 -0.93 -33.18 -3.05
CA PHE A 498 -1.45 -34.55 -3.05
C PHE A 498 -2.94 -34.55 -2.67
N PRO A 499 -3.77 -35.40 -3.31
CA PRO A 499 -5.14 -35.61 -2.89
C PRO A 499 -5.24 -36.08 -1.44
N SER A 500 -6.42 -35.92 -0.82
CA SER A 500 -6.65 -36.46 0.51
C SER A 500 -6.43 -37.97 0.54
N PRO A 501 -5.90 -38.54 1.64
CA PRO A 501 -5.67 -39.99 1.75
C PRO A 501 -6.92 -40.84 1.52
N ASP A 502 -8.09 -40.25 1.73
CA ASP A 502 -9.39 -40.89 1.59
C ASP A 502 -9.91 -40.93 0.13
N GLU A 503 -9.24 -40.27 -0.82
CA GLU A 503 -9.60 -40.35 -2.24
C GLU A 503 -9.03 -41.65 -2.87
N GLU A 504 -9.92 -42.56 -3.29
CA GLU A 504 -9.54 -43.78 -4.00
C GLU A 504 -8.96 -43.45 -5.39
N GLY A 505 -7.66 -43.69 -5.57
CA GLY A 505 -6.99 -43.47 -6.85
C GLY A 505 -5.47 -43.39 -6.79
N GLN A 506 -4.85 -43.05 -7.93
CA GLN A 506 -3.41 -42.81 -8.00
C GLN A 506 -3.03 -41.56 -7.19
N LEU A 507 -2.14 -41.72 -6.21
CA LEU A 507 -1.56 -40.67 -5.36
C LEU A 507 -0.60 -39.76 -6.14
N ARG A 508 -1.09 -39.11 -7.20
CA ARG A 508 -0.33 -38.10 -7.94
C ARG A 508 -0.76 -36.71 -7.52
N PRO A 509 0.18 -35.76 -7.36
CA PRO A 509 -0.18 -34.37 -7.13
C PRO A 509 -1.09 -33.86 -8.23
N LYS A 510 -2.15 -33.15 -7.85
CA LYS A 510 -3.08 -32.46 -8.76
C LYS A 510 -2.95 -30.96 -8.57
N THR A 511 -3.43 -30.19 -9.55
CA THR A 511 -3.46 -28.72 -9.47
C THR A 511 -4.74 -28.26 -8.78
N TYR A 512 -4.58 -27.44 -7.75
CA TYR A 512 -5.64 -26.85 -6.95
C TYR A 512 -5.57 -25.33 -7.00
N HIS A 513 -6.71 -24.71 -6.77
CA HIS A 513 -6.87 -23.30 -6.47
C HIS A 513 -7.34 -23.14 -5.01
N THR A 514 -6.80 -22.15 -4.31
CA THR A 514 -7.26 -21.74 -2.99
C THR A 514 -7.08 -20.23 -2.79
N SER A 515 -7.53 -19.70 -1.65
CA SER A 515 -7.30 -18.30 -1.27
C SER A 515 -6.86 -18.17 0.18
N LEU A 516 -5.82 -17.37 0.43
CA LEU A 516 -5.33 -17.04 1.77
C LEU A 516 -5.68 -15.58 2.08
N LYS A 517 -6.18 -15.29 3.28
CA LYS A 517 -6.45 -13.92 3.73
C LYS A 517 -5.49 -13.56 4.85
N VAL A 518 -4.86 -12.41 4.70
CA VAL A 518 -3.80 -11.95 5.59
C VAL A 518 -4.05 -10.49 5.95
N ALA A 519 -3.81 -10.13 7.21
CA ALA A 519 -3.82 -8.75 7.67
C ALA A 519 -2.37 -8.31 7.97
N TRP A 520 -1.91 -7.30 7.25
CA TRP A 520 -0.58 -6.72 7.38
C TRP A 520 -0.64 -5.41 8.18
N ASN A 521 0.21 -5.29 9.19
CA ASN A 521 0.28 -4.11 10.06
C ASN A 521 1.43 -3.20 9.63
N LEU A 522 1.12 -2.01 9.11
CA LEU A 522 2.12 -1.06 8.63
C LEU A 522 2.92 -0.40 9.76
N ASN A 523 2.50 -0.51 11.03
CA ASN A 523 3.29 -0.03 12.18
C ASN A 523 4.38 -1.05 12.57
N THR A 524 4.11 -2.35 12.48
CA THR A 524 5.05 -3.37 12.97
C THR A 524 5.74 -4.13 11.85
N GLY A 525 5.29 -3.99 10.60
CA GLY A 525 5.75 -4.79 9.46
C GLY A 525 5.25 -6.24 9.47
N THR A 526 4.68 -6.71 10.58
CA THR A 526 4.21 -8.09 10.75
C THR A 526 2.87 -8.32 10.06
N PHE A 527 2.63 -9.56 9.64
CA PHE A 527 1.33 -9.99 9.16
C PHE A 527 0.74 -11.10 10.04
N ILE A 528 -0.59 -11.24 10.01
CA ILE A 528 -1.32 -12.32 10.67
C ILE A 528 -2.27 -13.00 9.69
N THR A 529 -2.42 -14.31 9.81
CA THR A 529 -3.39 -15.08 9.03
C THR A 529 -4.81 -14.80 9.53
N VAL A 530 -5.69 -14.38 8.62
CA VAL A 530 -7.11 -14.12 8.89
C VAL A 530 -7.96 -15.33 8.52
N SER A 531 -7.65 -15.98 7.40
CA SER A 531 -8.39 -17.16 6.92
C SER A 531 -7.55 -17.93 5.90
N VAL A 532 -7.66 -19.26 5.94
CA VAL A 532 -7.14 -20.16 4.91
C VAL A 532 -8.32 -20.85 4.23
N GLY A 533 -8.35 -20.84 2.90
CA GLY A 533 -9.36 -21.54 2.11
C GLY A 533 -9.06 -23.03 1.96
N ASP A 534 -10.09 -23.80 1.62
CA ASP A 534 -9.92 -25.21 1.23
C ASP A 534 -9.33 -25.32 -0.19
N LEU A 535 -8.84 -26.51 -0.55
CA LEU A 535 -8.31 -26.79 -1.88
C LEU A 535 -9.45 -27.14 -2.86
N THR A 536 -9.52 -26.43 -3.98
CA THR A 536 -10.48 -26.71 -5.05
C THR A 536 -9.76 -27.16 -6.31
N GLU A 537 -10.01 -28.38 -6.79
CA GLU A 537 -9.33 -28.92 -7.98
C GLU A 537 -9.70 -28.13 -9.24
N VAL A 538 -8.70 -27.75 -10.06
CA VAL A 538 -8.89 -26.89 -11.24
C VAL A 538 -9.53 -27.61 -12.42
N LYS A 539 -9.45 -28.96 -12.49
CA LYS A 539 -10.15 -29.83 -13.47
C LYS A 539 -10.16 -29.31 -14.94
N GLY A 540 -9.01 -28.89 -15.46
CA GLY A 540 -8.87 -28.45 -16.86
C GLY A 540 -9.36 -27.04 -17.16
N GLN A 541 -9.70 -26.24 -16.14
CA GLN A 541 -9.93 -24.80 -16.30
C GLN A 541 -8.64 -24.09 -16.74
N THR A 542 -8.76 -23.06 -17.57
CA THR A 542 -7.63 -22.20 -17.93
C THR A 542 -7.25 -21.29 -16.76
N SER A 543 -5.97 -20.94 -16.62
CA SER A 543 -5.50 -20.01 -15.58
C SER A 543 -6.30 -18.71 -15.57
N GLY A 544 -6.58 -18.13 -16.74
CA GLY A 544 -7.40 -16.92 -16.86
C GLY A 544 -8.83 -17.07 -16.33
N SER A 545 -9.46 -18.25 -16.47
CA SER A 545 -10.79 -18.50 -15.89
C SER A 545 -10.75 -18.63 -14.37
N VAL A 546 -9.68 -19.23 -13.83
CA VAL A 546 -9.44 -19.32 -12.38
C VAL A 546 -9.27 -17.91 -11.80
N TRP A 547 -8.39 -17.11 -12.37
CA TRP A 547 -8.13 -15.74 -11.91
C TRP A 547 -9.34 -14.81 -12.05
N SER A 548 -10.11 -14.95 -13.12
CA SER A 548 -11.37 -14.21 -13.30
C SER A 548 -12.40 -14.56 -12.22
N SER A 549 -12.59 -15.86 -11.93
CA SER A 549 -13.48 -16.34 -10.87
C SER A 549 -13.03 -15.86 -9.48
N TYR A 550 -11.74 -15.96 -9.20
CA TYR A 550 -11.12 -15.47 -7.97
C TYR A 550 -11.36 -13.96 -7.76
N ARG A 551 -11.08 -13.14 -8.78
CA ARG A 551 -11.30 -11.68 -8.72
C ARG A 551 -12.77 -11.33 -8.54
N LYS A 552 -13.68 -12.07 -9.19
CA LYS A 552 -15.12 -11.89 -8.99
C LYS A 552 -15.52 -12.14 -7.53
N SER A 553 -15.02 -13.21 -6.92
CA SER A 553 -15.22 -13.49 -5.49
C SER A 553 -14.71 -12.36 -4.58
N CYS A 554 -13.56 -11.75 -4.93
CA CYS A 554 -13.04 -10.60 -4.20
C CYS A 554 -13.96 -9.37 -4.33
N VAL A 555 -14.47 -9.08 -5.52
CA VAL A 555 -15.43 -7.98 -5.75
C VAL A 555 -16.72 -8.23 -4.97
N ASP A 556 -17.26 -9.44 -5.01
CA ASP A 556 -18.47 -9.82 -4.27
C ASP A 556 -18.28 -9.63 -2.76
N MET A 557 -17.09 -9.97 -2.24
CA MET A 557 -16.72 -9.74 -0.85
C MET A 557 -16.67 -8.24 -0.53
N VAL A 558 -15.94 -7.44 -1.30
CA VAL A 558 -15.85 -5.99 -1.09
C VAL A 558 -17.23 -5.34 -1.13
N MET A 559 -18.07 -5.70 -2.11
CA MET A 559 -19.43 -5.16 -2.24
C MET A 559 -20.34 -5.58 -1.08
N LYS A 560 -20.22 -6.82 -0.59
CA LYS A 560 -20.99 -7.31 0.55
C LYS A 560 -20.68 -6.54 1.84
N TRP A 561 -19.44 -6.10 2.04
CA TRP A 561 -18.97 -5.42 3.25
C TRP A 561 -18.82 -3.91 3.09
N LEU A 562 -19.26 -3.34 1.96
CA LEU A 562 -19.10 -1.92 1.66
C LEU A 562 -19.92 -1.04 2.60
N VAL A 563 -19.23 -0.16 3.33
CA VAL A 563 -19.86 0.89 4.17
C VAL A 563 -19.67 2.25 3.50
N PRO A 564 -20.74 3.03 3.23
CA PRO A 564 -20.61 4.35 2.62
C PRO A 564 -19.78 5.31 3.45
N GLU A 565 -18.76 5.90 2.83
CA GLU A 565 -17.86 6.86 3.49
C GLU A 565 -18.43 8.30 3.44
N SER A 566 -17.82 9.18 4.24
CA SER A 566 -18.11 10.62 4.18
C SER A 566 -17.63 11.21 2.85
N SER A 567 -18.32 12.24 2.34
CA SER A 567 -17.93 12.91 1.08
C SER A 567 -16.60 13.66 1.16
N GLY A 568 -16.01 13.81 2.35
CA GLY A 568 -14.68 14.38 2.51
C GLY A 568 -13.57 13.35 2.32
N ARG A 569 -13.80 12.09 2.71
CA ARG A 569 -12.76 11.05 2.84
C ARG A 569 -12.60 10.14 1.63
N TYR A 570 -13.33 10.36 0.54
CA TYR A 570 -13.14 9.54 -0.67
C TYR A 570 -11.81 9.87 -1.36
N VAL A 571 -11.20 8.86 -1.97
CA VAL A 571 -10.10 9.04 -2.93
C VAL A 571 -10.70 9.57 -4.23
N ASN A 572 -10.30 10.78 -4.65
CA ASN A 572 -10.75 11.30 -5.94
C ASN A 572 -9.92 10.64 -7.05
N ARG A 573 -10.58 10.06 -8.05
CA ARG A 573 -9.93 9.41 -9.19
C ARG A 573 -10.38 10.10 -10.46
N MET A 574 -9.46 10.77 -11.13
CA MET A 574 -9.71 11.49 -12.38
C MET A 574 -9.07 10.74 -13.54
N THR A 575 -9.88 10.39 -14.55
CA THR A 575 -9.42 9.75 -15.77
C THR A 575 -10.32 10.15 -16.94
N ASN A 576 -9.75 10.19 -18.14
CA ASN A 576 -10.47 10.41 -19.39
C ASN A 576 -10.34 9.17 -20.28
N GLU A 577 -11.03 8.09 -19.87
CA GLU A 577 -11.10 6.81 -20.60
C GLU A 577 -11.65 6.94 -22.02
N ALA A 578 -12.34 8.05 -22.32
CA ALA A 578 -13.07 8.18 -23.56
C ALA A 578 -12.11 8.22 -24.77
N LEU A 579 -10.93 8.84 -24.64
CA LEU A 579 -9.95 8.94 -25.74
C LEU A 579 -9.48 7.59 -26.25
N HIS A 580 -9.16 6.64 -25.37
CA HIS A 580 -8.72 5.30 -25.77
C HIS A 580 -9.86 4.42 -26.32
N LYS A 581 -11.12 4.81 -26.13
CA LYS A 581 -12.31 4.15 -26.68
C LYS A 581 -12.92 4.92 -27.88
N GLY A 582 -12.23 5.94 -28.40
CA GLY A 582 -12.69 6.76 -29.53
C GLY A 582 -13.88 7.69 -29.23
N LYS A 583 -14.10 8.05 -27.96
CA LYS A 583 -15.20 8.93 -27.50
C LYS A 583 -14.64 10.11 -26.69
N ARG A 584 -15.47 11.11 -26.36
CA ARG A 584 -15.11 12.20 -25.43
C ARG A 584 -15.83 12.00 -24.10
N LEU A 585 -15.23 12.41 -22.98
CA LEU A 585 -15.90 12.47 -21.68
C LEU A 585 -17.18 13.31 -21.82
N SER A 586 -18.32 12.68 -21.62
CA SER A 586 -19.58 13.35 -21.36
C SER A 586 -19.80 13.40 -19.84
N PRO A 587 -20.28 14.51 -19.27
CA PRO A 587 -20.82 14.48 -17.91
C PRO A 587 -21.84 13.34 -17.81
N ALA A 588 -21.75 12.50 -16.78
CA ALA A 588 -22.73 11.43 -16.58
C ALA A 588 -24.11 12.08 -16.35
N GLY A 589 -24.98 11.98 -17.35
CA GLY A 589 -26.38 12.39 -17.30
C GLY A 589 -26.61 13.91 -17.30
N CYS A 590 -26.82 14.48 -18.49
CA CYS A 590 -27.88 15.48 -18.65
C CYS A 590 -29.17 14.75 -19.04
#